data_AF-N4U4I4-F1
#
_entry.id   AF-N4U4I4-F1
#
_cell.length_a   1.000
_cell.length_b   1.000
_cell.length_c   1.000
_cell.angle_alpha   90.00
_cell.angle_beta   90.00
_cell.angle_gamma   90.00
#
_symmetry.space_group_name_H-M   'P 1'
#
loop_
_entity.id
_entity.type
_entity.pdbx_description
1 polymer ?
#
loop_
_entity_poly.entity_id
_entity_poly.type
_entity_poly.pdbx_seq_one_letter_code
_entity_poly.pdbx_strand_id
1 'polypeptide(L)'
;MADWLFDYVLLADEAVLMDVERGEFIVKAVSFKWKDGKFDSTWGWMRIPTGYLLELWHHLMLNDLRTEHALSFYRDEGELEDLIWAGDASTDCTGDYSEVRPGSHHYSNQNLRYLS
;
A
#
# COMPACT_ATOMS: atom_id res chain seq x y z
N MET A 1 -11.57 -17.80 4.95
CA MET A 1 -11.18 -17.53 3.55
C MET A 1 -11.92 -16.27 3.15
N ALA A 2 -11.17 -15.18 2.98
CA ALA A 2 -11.68 -13.84 2.69
C ALA A 2 -12.02 -13.71 1.19
N ASP A 3 -12.76 -14.68 0.67
CA ASP A 3 -13.17 -14.70 -0.72
C ASP A 3 -14.24 -13.63 -0.91
N TRP A 4 -13.85 -12.35 -1.09
CA TRP A 4 -14.57 -11.27 -1.82
C TRP A 4 -14.64 -9.87 -1.18
N LEU A 5 -14.04 -9.59 -0.01
CA LEU A 5 -14.40 -8.33 0.70
C LEU A 5 -13.90 -7.07 0.00
N PHE A 6 -12.73 -7.12 -0.64
CA PHE A 6 -12.09 -5.96 -1.26
C PHE A 6 -11.64 -6.28 -2.68
N ASP A 7 -11.88 -5.35 -3.60
CA ASP A 7 -11.44 -5.40 -4.99
C ASP A 7 -9.96 -5.00 -5.10
N TYR A 8 -9.09 -5.69 -4.36
CA TYR A 8 -7.64 -5.48 -4.34
C TYR A 8 -6.88 -6.77 -4.66
N VAL A 9 -5.77 -6.63 -5.34
CA VAL A 9 -4.82 -7.69 -5.66
C VAL A 9 -3.43 -7.29 -5.18
N LEU A 10 -2.71 -8.26 -4.60
CA LEU A 10 -1.28 -8.15 -4.31
C LEU A 10 -0.50 -8.68 -5.51
N LEU A 11 0.39 -7.86 -6.04
CA LEU A 11 1.17 -8.13 -7.23
C LEU A 11 2.66 -8.10 -6.91
N ALA A 12 3.38 -9.07 -7.45
CA ALA A 12 4.84 -9.17 -7.42
C ALA A 12 5.36 -9.15 -8.85
N ASP A 13 5.71 -7.97 -9.35
CA ASP A 13 6.37 -7.77 -10.64
C ASP A 13 7.90 -7.86 -10.52
N GLU A 14 8.60 -7.60 -11.62
CA GLU A 14 10.07 -7.61 -11.65
C GLU A 14 10.68 -6.68 -10.59
N ALA A 15 10.12 -5.48 -10.41
CA ALA A 15 10.60 -4.52 -9.41
C ALA A 15 10.49 -5.10 -7.98
N VAL A 16 9.34 -5.70 -7.65
CA VAL A 16 9.15 -6.40 -6.37
C VAL A 16 10.14 -7.54 -6.18
N LEU A 17 10.40 -8.34 -7.23
CA LEU A 17 11.37 -9.43 -7.12
C LEU A 17 12.81 -8.92 -6.92
N MET A 18 13.16 -7.79 -7.52
CA MET A 18 14.45 -7.12 -7.31
C MET A 18 14.57 -6.54 -5.90
N ASP A 19 13.49 -6.01 -5.33
CA ASP A 19 13.45 -5.57 -3.93
C ASP A 19 13.72 -6.75 -2.99
N VAL A 20 13.08 -7.90 -3.24
CA VAL A 20 13.28 -9.13 -2.44
C VAL A 20 14.73 -9.60 -2.51
N GLU A 21 15.39 -9.53 -3.67
CA GLU A 21 16.82 -9.82 -3.81
C GLU A 21 17.69 -8.91 -2.93
N ARG A 22 17.29 -7.64 -2.77
CA ARG A 22 17.94 -6.65 -1.89
C ARG A 22 17.54 -6.78 -0.42
N GLY A 23 16.69 -7.75 -0.09
CA GLY A 23 16.16 -7.96 1.27
C GLY A 23 15.06 -6.98 1.67
N GLU A 24 14.47 -6.25 0.72
CA GLU A 24 13.30 -5.40 0.90
C GLU A 24 12.03 -6.21 0.58
N PHE A 25 11.19 -6.43 1.60
CA PHE A 25 10.02 -7.28 1.46
C PHE A 25 8.78 -6.43 1.20
N ILE A 26 8.64 -5.97 -0.04
CA ILE A 26 7.61 -5.03 -0.48
C ILE A 26 6.78 -5.68 -1.59
N VAL A 27 5.48 -5.44 -1.62
CA VAL A 27 4.56 -5.88 -2.69
C VAL A 27 3.79 -4.69 -3.25
N LYS A 28 3.24 -4.80 -4.46
CA LYS A 28 2.30 -3.79 -4.98
C LYS A 28 0.87 -4.20 -4.61
N ALA A 29 0.12 -3.33 -3.94
CA ALA A 29 -1.32 -3.52 -3.76
C ALA A 29 -2.05 -2.67 -4.79
N VAL A 30 -2.91 -3.29 -5.59
CA VAL A 30 -3.59 -2.66 -6.74
C VAL A 30 -5.11 -2.86 -6.61
N SER A 31 -5.87 -1.78 -6.77
CA SER A 31 -7.33 -1.79 -6.83
C SER A 31 -7.83 -2.21 -8.22
N PHE A 32 -8.66 -3.26 -8.29
CA PHE A 32 -9.36 -3.65 -9.52
C PHE A 32 -10.39 -2.62 -9.99
N LYS A 33 -10.90 -1.80 -9.05
CA LYS A 33 -11.86 -0.74 -9.34
C LYS A 33 -11.20 0.54 -9.86
N TRP A 34 -9.87 0.59 -9.88
CA TRP A 34 -9.13 1.70 -10.47
C TRP A 34 -9.49 1.85 -11.95
N LYS A 35 -9.80 3.08 -12.35
CA LYS A 35 -10.11 3.44 -13.72
C LYS A 35 -9.22 4.60 -14.12
N ASP A 36 -8.25 4.30 -14.96
CA ASP A 36 -7.34 5.28 -15.54
C ASP A 36 -8.12 6.40 -16.27
N GLY A 37 -7.62 7.63 -16.19
CA GLY A 37 -8.16 8.79 -16.90
C GLY A 37 -9.45 9.42 -16.35
N LYS A 38 -9.88 9.12 -15.11
CA LYS A 38 -11.01 9.81 -14.47
C LYS A 38 -10.51 11.05 -13.70
N PHE A 39 -11.26 12.15 -13.75
CA PHE A 39 -10.84 13.43 -13.12
C PHE A 39 -10.52 13.32 -11.61
N ASP A 40 -11.15 12.36 -10.91
CA ASP A 40 -10.91 12.08 -9.49
C ASP A 40 -10.12 10.77 -9.26
N SER A 41 -9.56 10.14 -10.30
CA SER A 41 -8.80 8.89 -10.15
C SER A 41 -7.38 9.20 -9.73
N THR A 42 -7.10 9.01 -8.45
CA THR A 42 -5.75 8.76 -7.98
C THR A 42 -5.19 7.47 -8.57
N TRP A 43 -3.88 7.29 -8.49
CA TRP A 43 -3.28 6.00 -8.82
C TRP A 43 -3.85 4.95 -7.89
N GLY A 44 -4.41 3.89 -8.47
CA GLY A 44 -5.12 2.87 -7.73
C GLY A 44 -4.22 1.81 -7.11
N TRP A 45 -2.94 2.10 -6.92
CA TRP A 45 -1.98 1.16 -6.40
C TRP A 45 -0.93 1.83 -5.52
N MET A 46 -0.26 1.05 -4.66
CA MET A 46 0.88 1.51 -3.87
C MET A 46 1.82 0.34 -3.53
N ARG A 47 3.10 0.64 -3.29
CA ARG A 47 4.08 -0.31 -2.74
C ARG A 47 3.88 -0.42 -1.23
N ILE A 48 3.68 -1.63 -0.72
CA ILE A 48 3.34 -1.92 0.67
C ILE A 48 4.34 -2.92 1.24
N PRO A 49 4.97 -2.63 2.39
CA PRO A 49 5.78 -3.63 3.08
C PRO A 49 4.92 -4.84 3.45
N THR A 50 5.45 -6.05 3.29
CA THR A 50 4.74 -7.28 3.64
C THR A 50 4.34 -7.34 5.12
N GLY A 51 5.12 -6.72 6.02
CA GLY A 51 4.75 -6.55 7.43
C GLY A 51 3.49 -5.70 7.63
N TYR A 52 3.16 -4.80 6.71
CA TYR A 52 2.03 -3.87 6.80
C TYR A 52 0.75 -4.43 6.17
N LEU A 53 0.74 -5.69 5.71
CA LEU A 53 -0.44 -6.28 5.07
C LEU A 53 -1.65 -6.41 6.00
N LEU A 54 -1.43 -6.62 7.31
CA LEU A 54 -2.51 -6.61 8.29
C LEU A 54 -3.08 -5.19 8.46
N GLU A 55 -2.21 -4.19 8.45
CA GLU A 55 -2.59 -2.79 8.53
C GLU A 55 -3.39 -2.36 7.29
N LEU A 56 -2.95 -2.79 6.10
CA LEU A 56 -3.70 -2.62 4.86
C LEU A 56 -5.10 -3.21 4.99
N TRP A 57 -5.22 -4.41 5.55
CA TRP A 57 -6.52 -5.06 5.71
C TRP A 57 -7.46 -4.24 6.61
N HIS A 58 -6.98 -3.74 7.76
CA HIS A 58 -7.77 -2.84 8.61
C HIS A 58 -8.12 -1.54 7.90
N HIS A 59 -7.18 -0.94 7.17
CA HIS A 59 -7.40 0.28 6.39
C HIS A 59 -8.51 0.10 5.35
N LEU A 60 -8.52 -1.03 4.64
CA LEU A 60 -9.57 -1.37 3.68
C LEU A 60 -10.93 -1.58 4.37
N MET A 61 -10.95 -2.17 5.58
CA MET A 61 -12.18 -2.30 6.37
C MET A 61 -12.76 -0.95 6.79
N LEU A 62 -11.91 0.02 7.13
CA LEU A 62 -12.35 1.38 7.47
C LEU A 62 -12.89 2.15 6.24
N ASN A 63 -12.50 1.74 5.04
CA ASN A 63 -12.85 2.39 3.77
C ASN A 63 -13.75 1.51 2.86
N ASP A 64 -14.51 0.58 3.44
CA ASP A 64 -15.27 -0.46 2.72
C ASP A 64 -16.27 0.08 1.68
N LEU A 65 -16.81 1.30 1.89
CA LEU A 65 -17.73 1.96 0.97
C LEU A 65 -17.07 2.49 -0.32
N ARG A 66 -15.76 2.78 -0.29
CA ARG A 66 -14.99 3.38 -1.40
C ARG A 66 -13.55 2.89 -1.41
N THR A 67 -13.39 1.57 -1.40
CA THR A 67 -12.08 0.91 -1.30
C THR A 67 -11.13 1.38 -2.38
N GLU A 68 -11.62 1.72 -3.58
CA GLU A 68 -10.80 2.21 -4.69
C GLU A 68 -10.03 3.51 -4.40
N HIS A 69 -10.42 4.25 -3.35
CA HIS A 69 -9.74 5.45 -2.89
C HIS A 69 -8.89 5.20 -1.62
N ALA A 70 -8.88 3.98 -1.07
CA ALA A 70 -8.16 3.71 0.17
C ALA A 70 -6.64 3.88 0.01
N LEU A 71 -6.08 3.58 -1.16
CA LEU A 71 -4.65 3.77 -1.48
C LEU A 71 -4.42 4.94 -2.44
N SER A 72 -5.22 6.00 -2.33
CA SER A 72 -5.17 7.12 -3.27
C SER A 72 -3.87 7.91 -3.21
N PHE A 73 -3.18 8.04 -4.34
CA PHE A 73 -2.04 8.96 -4.52
C PHE A 73 -2.32 9.98 -5.64
N TYR A 74 -2.06 11.27 -5.38
CA TYR A 74 -2.42 12.39 -6.27
C TYR A 74 -1.26 12.94 -7.13
N ARG A 75 -0.01 12.53 -6.88
CA ARG A 75 1.16 13.06 -7.62
C ARG A 75 1.44 12.23 -8.86
N ASP A 76 2.58 12.36 -9.50
CA ASP A 76 2.90 11.60 -10.72
C ASP A 76 3.05 10.09 -10.44
N GLU A 77 2.72 9.24 -11.41
CA GLU A 77 2.87 7.78 -11.28
C GLU A 77 4.32 7.40 -11.03
N GLY A 78 5.26 8.10 -11.67
CA GLY A 78 6.69 7.86 -11.47
C GLY A 78 7.14 8.02 -10.02
N GLU A 79 6.46 8.87 -9.23
CA GLU A 79 6.77 9.02 -7.81
C GLU A 79 6.26 7.85 -6.95
N LEU A 80 5.27 7.08 -7.42
CA LEU A 80 4.77 5.89 -6.69
C LEU A 80 5.76 4.73 -6.71
N GLU A 81 6.55 4.62 -7.78
CA GLU A 81 7.58 3.58 -7.86
C GLU A 81 8.64 3.79 -6.77
N ASP A 82 8.89 5.02 -6.33
CA ASP A 82 9.86 5.32 -5.29
C ASP A 82 9.25 5.35 -3.87
N LEU A 83 7.93 5.36 -3.76
CA LEU A 83 7.21 5.58 -2.50
C LEU A 83 6.71 4.28 -1.88
N ILE A 84 6.99 4.11 -0.59
CA ILE A 84 6.52 2.99 0.20
C ILE A 84 5.42 3.47 1.15
N TRP A 85 4.31 2.75 1.19
CA TRP A 85 3.21 3.02 2.09
C TRP A 85 3.67 2.94 3.54
N ALA A 86 3.41 3.99 4.30
CA ALA A 86 3.84 4.11 5.69
C ALA A 86 2.79 3.62 6.69
N GLY A 87 1.67 3.05 6.22
CA GLY A 87 0.52 2.75 7.06
C GLY A 87 -0.37 3.97 7.29
N ASP A 88 -1.50 3.75 7.97
CA ASP A 88 -2.52 4.76 8.26
C ASP A 88 -2.69 4.93 9.77
N ALA A 89 -2.59 6.17 10.26
CA ALA A 89 -2.66 6.47 11.69
C ALA A 89 -3.99 6.06 12.36
N SER A 90 -5.06 5.84 11.58
CA SER A 90 -6.36 5.37 12.09
C SER A 90 -6.40 3.86 12.37
N THR A 91 -5.35 3.11 12.02
CA THR A 91 -5.27 1.65 12.17
C THR A 91 -4.39 1.19 13.33
N ASP A 92 -4.16 2.06 14.30
CA ASP A 92 -3.33 1.82 15.50
C ASP A 92 -1.88 1.39 15.18
N CYS A 93 -1.36 1.75 13.99
CA CYS A 93 -0.02 1.40 13.51
C CYS A 93 0.29 -0.11 13.62
N THR A 94 -0.68 -0.97 13.27
CA THR A 94 -0.51 -2.44 13.39
C THR A 94 0.65 -3.01 12.58
N GLY A 95 1.14 -2.29 11.56
CA GLY A 95 2.33 -2.60 10.78
C GLY A 95 3.62 -2.52 11.58
N ASP A 96 3.73 -1.59 12.53
CA ASP A 96 4.93 -1.44 13.39
C ASP A 96 5.15 -2.67 14.29
N TYR A 97 4.08 -3.41 14.60
CA TYR A 97 4.13 -4.65 15.39
C TYR A 97 4.32 -5.92 14.54
N SER A 98 4.03 -5.82 13.25
CA SER A 98 4.05 -6.95 12.31
C SER A 98 5.30 -6.95 11.42
N GLU A 99 6.02 -5.83 11.38
CA GLU A 99 7.29 -5.67 10.69
C GLU A 99 8.44 -6.30 11.50
N VAL A 100 9.27 -7.08 10.82
CA VAL A 100 10.38 -7.83 11.42
C VAL A 100 11.64 -6.97 11.48
N ARG A 101 11.74 -5.95 10.62
CA ARG A 101 12.86 -5.01 10.62
C ARG A 101 12.89 -4.16 11.90
N PRO A 102 14.03 -3.96 12.55
CA PRO A 102 14.13 -3.08 13.72
C PRO A 102 14.14 -1.59 13.34
N GLY A 103 13.53 -0.73 14.17
CA GLY A 103 13.49 0.75 14.01
C GLY A 103 12.08 1.27 13.70
N SER A 104 11.84 2.59 13.77
CA SER A 104 10.52 3.20 13.50
C SER A 104 10.32 3.65 12.05
N HIS A 105 11.33 3.47 11.19
CA HIS A 105 11.34 3.83 9.76
C HIS A 105 12.04 2.70 8.99
N HIS A 106 11.32 1.60 8.78
CA HIS A 106 11.87 0.34 8.28
C HIS A 106 12.40 0.42 6.85
N TYR A 107 11.96 1.44 6.10
CA TYR A 107 12.40 1.74 4.75
C TYR A 107 12.67 3.24 4.60
N SER A 108 13.72 3.62 3.87
CA SER A 108 14.15 5.02 3.73
C SER A 108 13.12 5.91 3.03
N ASN A 109 12.25 5.30 2.22
CA ASN A 109 11.28 6.01 1.38
C ASN A 109 9.82 5.80 1.86
N GLN A 110 9.64 5.35 3.11
CA GLN A 110 8.32 5.36 3.75
C GLN A 110 7.88 6.81 4.02
N ASN A 111 6.70 7.18 3.54
CA ASN A 111 6.21 8.54 3.72
C ASN A 111 4.75 8.59 4.19
N LEU A 112 4.56 9.14 5.40
CA LEU A 112 3.25 9.33 6.06
C LEU A 112 2.40 10.44 5.43
N ARG A 113 2.95 11.25 4.50
CA ARG A 113 2.34 12.53 4.10
C ARG A 113 1.27 12.45 3.00
N TYR A 114 0.89 11.26 2.55
CA TYR A 114 0.10 11.12 1.31
C TYR A 114 -1.17 10.30 1.43
N LEU A 115 -1.61 10.00 2.66
CA LEU A 115 -2.92 9.40 2.94
C LEU A 115 -3.79 10.52 3.52
N SER A 116 -4.68 11.06 2.70
CA SER A 116 -5.64 12.10 3.08
C SER A 116 -7.02 11.72 2.61
#